data_AF-A0A7J2IVT1-F1
#
_entry.id   AF-A0A7J2IVT1-F1
#
_cell.length_a   1.000
_cell.length_b   1.000
_cell.length_c   1.000
_cell.angle_alpha   90.00
_cell.angle_beta   90.00
_cell.angle_gamma   90.00
#
_symmetry.space_group_name_H-M   'P 1'
#
loop_
_entity.id
_entity.type
_entity.pdbx_description
1 polymer ?
#
loop_
_entity_poly.entity_id
_entity_poly.type
_entity_poly.pdbx_seq_one_letter_code
_entity_poly.pdbx_strand_id
1 'polypeptide(L)'
;MPARWGNVKAFRPTPTLVCEGWEIEVLDEDLVKLTYRASEPPIEMLWYADHDIEVYELASYIGLMNKTLEKGELSACVGDAFYELVREDGEWRLRARGGLNFELAGLDVRHAMCITLLLAYAKKEDPLRSDFCKAVKLMGLMPILESLGRVEIRYPDFEVVLSWHGRRVLIKPIRAKPKSELTTIASLIEAGIISEDGLEVEVPDEDIEDLEGLMAGLLLGEIDEDDIDQLASCSSIRKMLAELVVSKVPHESQVSIEEDKVVVENSYGTWEIDLSDGDLYLNGERICISPVKPGPGMVVLPGLGALYLGEDSLGVLASLITALRPEDVKDPRLRGQIEHCATKG
;
A
#
# COMPACT_ATOMS: atom_id res chain seq x y z
N MET A 1 -17.93 -51.00 27.56
CA MET A 1 -16.68 -50.40 27.03
C MET A 1 -16.74 -48.91 27.32
N PRO A 2 -15.93 -48.37 28.24
CA PRO A 2 -16.00 -46.96 28.60
C PRO A 2 -15.20 -46.11 27.61
N ALA A 3 -15.77 -44.94 27.30
CA ALA A 3 -15.21 -43.92 26.44
C ALA A 3 -13.83 -43.46 26.93
N ARG A 4 -12.84 -43.44 26.02
CA ARG A 4 -11.55 -42.78 26.24
C ARG A 4 -11.79 -41.28 26.20
N TRP A 5 -11.64 -40.64 27.36
CA TRP A 5 -11.54 -39.20 27.48
C TRP A 5 -10.31 -38.76 26.70
N GLY A 6 -10.53 -37.90 25.70
CA GLY A 6 -9.46 -37.25 24.95
C GLY A 6 -8.53 -36.51 25.90
N ASN A 7 -7.23 -36.65 25.62
CA ASN A 7 -6.14 -36.02 26.34
C ASN A 7 -6.44 -34.55 26.64
N VAL A 8 -6.68 -34.25 27.91
CA VAL A 8 -6.45 -32.91 28.45
C VAL A 8 -4.95 -32.68 28.30
N LYS A 9 -4.54 -31.88 27.30
CA LYS A 9 -3.17 -31.35 27.25
C LYS A 9 -2.95 -30.68 28.60
N ALA A 10 -2.06 -31.23 29.41
CA ALA A 10 -1.64 -30.61 30.65
C ALA A 10 -1.22 -29.17 30.33
N PHE A 11 -1.83 -28.20 31.01
CA PHE A 11 -1.40 -26.81 31.01
C PHE A 11 0.06 -26.81 31.50
N ARG A 12 1.02 -26.81 30.57
CA ARG A 12 2.40 -26.51 30.93
C ARG A 12 2.42 -25.01 31.20
N PRO A 13 2.90 -24.56 32.37
CA PRO A 13 3.10 -23.13 32.59
C PRO A 13 4.04 -22.63 31.50
N THR A 14 3.61 -21.58 30.79
CA THR A 14 4.44 -20.86 29.83
C THR A 14 5.69 -20.36 30.56
N PRO A 15 6.91 -20.60 30.03
CA PRO A 15 8.12 -20.19 30.73
C PRO A 15 8.13 -18.66 30.85
N THR A 16 8.19 -18.18 32.10
CA THR A 16 8.28 -16.75 32.41
C THR A 16 9.71 -16.40 32.80
N LEU A 17 10.30 -15.44 32.11
CA LEU A 17 11.60 -14.86 32.41
C LEU A 17 11.42 -13.44 32.94
N VAL A 18 12.40 -12.94 33.70
CA VAL A 18 12.43 -11.55 34.14
C VAL A 18 13.75 -10.93 33.70
N CYS A 19 13.67 -9.82 32.97
CA CYS A 19 14.83 -9.07 32.50
C CYS A 19 14.61 -7.58 32.80
N GLU A 20 15.50 -6.98 33.60
CA GLU A 20 15.47 -5.54 33.93
C GLU A 20 14.07 -4.98 34.27
N GLY A 21 13.31 -5.72 35.10
CA GLY A 21 11.97 -5.31 35.54
C GLY A 21 10.82 -5.66 34.59
N TRP A 22 11.12 -6.21 33.41
CA TRP A 22 10.14 -6.76 32.48
C TRP A 22 9.90 -8.24 32.73
N GLU A 23 8.64 -8.62 32.90
CA GLU A 23 8.18 -10.01 32.83
C GLU A 23 8.00 -10.39 31.36
N ILE A 24 8.56 -11.54 30.99
CA ILE A 24 8.58 -12.06 29.62
C ILE A 24 7.90 -13.41 29.66
N GLU A 25 6.74 -13.54 29.04
CA GLU A 25 6.06 -14.81 28.84
C GLU A 25 6.26 -15.26 27.40
N VAL A 26 6.91 -16.41 27.21
CA VAL A 26 7.13 -17.00 25.88
C VAL A 26 5.86 -17.71 25.44
N LEU A 27 5.20 -17.21 24.41
CA LEU A 27 3.97 -17.78 23.88
C LEU A 27 4.25 -18.76 22.73
N ASP A 28 5.26 -18.45 21.92
CA ASP A 28 5.83 -19.30 20.87
C ASP A 28 7.32 -18.96 20.64
N GLU A 29 7.99 -19.64 19.69
CA GLU A 29 9.41 -19.40 19.34
C GLU A 29 9.64 -17.98 18.78
N ASP A 30 8.63 -17.40 18.13
CA ASP A 30 8.63 -16.10 17.46
C ASP A 30 7.70 -15.06 18.14
N LEU A 31 7.08 -15.41 19.27
CA LEU A 31 6.04 -14.61 19.92
C LEU A 31 6.20 -14.55 21.44
N VAL A 32 6.33 -13.34 21.97
CA VAL A 32 6.45 -13.08 23.41
C VAL A 32 5.46 -12.02 23.90
N LYS A 33 5.00 -12.18 25.15
CA LYS A 33 4.32 -11.12 25.90
C LYS A 33 5.31 -10.46 26.85
N LEU A 34 5.41 -9.14 26.76
CA LEU A 34 6.25 -8.32 27.64
C LEU A 34 5.37 -7.49 28.57
N THR A 35 5.68 -7.49 29.86
CA THR A 35 4.93 -6.76 30.89
C THR A 35 5.86 -6.00 31.82
N TYR A 36 5.71 -4.68 31.90
CA TYR A 36 6.43 -3.83 32.84
C TYR A 36 5.49 -3.32 33.93
N ARG A 37 5.63 -3.86 35.15
CA ARG A 37 4.71 -3.55 36.27
C ARG A 37 5.07 -2.29 37.06
N ALA A 38 6.25 -1.73 36.86
CA ALA A 38 6.69 -0.55 37.61
C ALA A 38 6.11 0.76 37.06
N SER A 39 5.35 0.73 35.97
CA SER A 39 4.55 1.86 35.48
C SER A 39 3.10 1.75 35.95
N GLU A 40 2.41 2.89 36.04
CA GLU A 40 0.97 2.95 36.30
C GLU A 40 0.26 3.73 35.17
N PRO A 41 -0.56 3.07 34.33
CA PRO A 41 -0.83 1.63 34.31
C PRO A 41 0.40 0.79 33.88
N PRO A 42 0.42 -0.53 34.17
CA PRO A 42 1.44 -1.43 33.64
C PRO A 42 1.51 -1.37 32.11
N ILE A 43 2.72 -1.42 31.56
CA ILE A 43 2.89 -1.52 30.10
C ILE A 43 2.80 -2.99 29.71
N GLU A 44 1.85 -3.32 28.86
CA GLU A 44 1.69 -4.66 28.28
C GLU A 44 1.75 -4.60 26.75
N MET A 45 2.58 -5.46 26.15
CA MET A 45 2.73 -5.58 24.71
C MET A 45 2.93 -7.04 24.28
N LEU A 46 2.45 -7.36 23.09
CA LEU A 46 2.73 -8.60 22.38
C LEU A 46 3.72 -8.27 21.28
N TRP A 47 4.84 -8.99 21.22
CA TRP A 47 5.85 -8.82 20.19
C TRP A 47 6.07 -10.10 19.43
N TYR A 48 6.00 -9.98 18.10
CA TYR A 48 6.28 -10.99 17.11
C TYR A 48 7.51 -10.59 16.30
N ALA A 49 8.38 -11.55 16.01
CA ALA A 49 9.52 -11.41 15.09
C ALA A 49 9.37 -12.39 13.92
N ASP A 50 10.06 -12.16 12.81
CA ASP A 50 10.08 -13.05 11.64
C ASP A 50 11.05 -14.23 11.79
N HIS A 51 11.58 -14.42 13.00
CA HIS A 51 12.56 -15.43 13.36
C HIS A 51 12.43 -15.81 14.85
N ASP A 52 13.15 -16.87 15.26
CA ASP A 52 13.21 -17.32 16.65
C ASP A 52 13.81 -16.23 17.54
N ILE A 53 13.07 -15.77 18.55
CA ILE A 53 13.51 -14.67 19.42
C ILE A 53 14.60 -15.16 20.37
N GLU A 54 15.82 -14.66 20.16
CA GLU A 54 16.95 -15.02 21.00
C GLU A 54 16.96 -14.25 22.33
N VAL A 55 17.34 -14.91 23.44
CA VAL A 55 17.35 -14.28 24.77
C VAL A 55 18.25 -13.04 24.82
N TYR A 56 19.39 -13.06 24.14
CA TYR A 56 20.30 -11.91 24.11
C TYR A 56 19.71 -10.74 23.33
N GLU A 57 18.95 -11.02 22.29
CA GLU A 57 18.33 -10.03 21.41
C GLU A 57 17.23 -9.30 22.19
N LEU A 58 16.33 -10.07 22.81
CA LEU A 58 15.28 -9.55 23.65
C LEU A 58 15.82 -8.73 24.83
N ALA A 59 16.89 -9.20 25.49
CA ALA A 59 17.56 -8.43 26.54
C ALA A 59 18.12 -7.09 26.01
N SER A 60 18.65 -7.07 24.78
CA SER A 60 19.11 -5.82 24.16
C SER A 60 17.98 -4.84 23.87
N TYR A 61 16.82 -5.31 23.42
CA TYR A 61 15.66 -4.44 23.18
C TYR A 61 15.06 -3.92 24.48
N ILE A 62 14.96 -4.77 25.51
CA ILE A 62 14.52 -4.35 26.85
C ILE A 62 15.43 -3.27 27.44
N GLY A 63 16.76 -3.46 27.35
CA GLY A 63 17.70 -2.45 27.81
C GLY A 63 17.57 -1.11 27.08
N LEU A 64 17.23 -1.15 25.78
CA LEU A 64 16.93 0.07 25.02
C LEU A 64 15.63 0.72 25.48
N MET A 65 14.55 -0.05 25.63
CA MET A 65 13.25 0.44 26.13
C MET A 65 13.39 1.11 27.51
N ASN A 66 14.10 0.46 28.45
CA ASN A 66 14.37 1.04 29.77
C ASN A 66 15.12 2.36 29.68
N LYS A 67 16.17 2.41 28.87
CA LYS A 67 16.93 3.65 28.63
C LYS A 67 16.06 4.75 28.02
N THR A 68 15.16 4.41 27.11
CA THR A 68 14.21 5.36 26.51
C THR A 68 13.21 5.86 27.54
N LEU A 69 12.65 4.98 28.39
CA LEU A 69 11.76 5.39 29.50
C LEU A 69 12.44 6.35 30.48
N GLU A 70 13.68 6.04 30.86
CA GLU A 70 14.46 6.86 31.81
C GLU A 70 14.79 8.24 31.24
N LYS A 71 15.25 8.28 29.99
CA LYS A 71 15.65 9.54 29.34
C LYS A 71 14.48 10.37 28.83
N GLY A 72 13.37 9.72 28.49
CA GLY A 72 12.26 10.34 27.79
C GLY A 72 12.54 10.59 26.32
N GLU A 73 13.52 9.90 25.71
CA GLU A 73 13.89 10.09 24.31
C GLU A 73 14.53 8.84 23.67
N LEU A 74 14.33 8.69 22.36
CA LEU A 74 15.01 7.77 21.46
C LEU A 74 15.26 8.47 20.13
N SER A 75 16.44 8.22 19.56
CA SER A 75 16.73 8.58 18.17
C SER A 75 17.25 7.37 17.42
N ALA A 76 16.71 7.11 16.23
CA ALA A 76 17.11 5.98 15.39
C ALA A 76 17.07 6.37 13.91
N CYS A 77 18.08 5.94 13.14
CA CYS A 77 17.98 5.90 11.68
C CYS A 77 17.51 4.50 11.30
N VAL A 78 16.41 4.39 10.56
CA VAL A 78 15.84 3.15 10.02
C VAL A 78 15.47 3.43 8.57
N GLY A 79 15.93 2.58 7.66
CA GLY A 79 15.86 2.86 6.22
C GLY A 79 16.41 4.25 5.89
N ASP A 80 15.61 5.02 5.17
CA ASP A 80 15.92 6.39 4.73
C ASP A 80 15.37 7.49 5.67
N ALA A 81 14.85 7.09 6.84
CA ALA A 81 14.24 8.00 7.79
C ALA A 81 15.01 8.06 9.12
N PHE A 82 15.11 9.29 9.64
CA PHE A 82 15.55 9.56 11.00
C PHE A 82 14.34 9.77 11.90
N TYR A 83 14.19 8.90 12.90
CA TYR A 83 13.13 8.92 13.88
C TYR A 83 13.60 9.55 15.19
N GLU A 84 12.77 10.44 15.72
CA GLU A 84 12.88 11.02 17.05
C GLU A 84 11.61 10.70 17.82
N LEU A 85 11.72 9.89 18.87
CA LEU A 85 10.63 9.64 19.80
C LEU A 85 10.97 10.36 21.11
N VAL A 86 10.22 11.39 21.47
CA VAL A 86 10.53 12.27 22.61
C VAL A 86 9.30 12.49 23.47
N ARG A 87 9.49 12.57 24.79
CA ARG A 87 8.47 12.92 25.76
C ARG A 87 8.44 14.44 25.97
N GLU A 88 7.39 15.10 25.50
CA GLU A 88 7.16 16.54 25.60
C GLU A 88 5.83 16.81 26.30
N ASP A 89 5.81 17.71 27.30
CA ASP A 89 4.59 18.12 28.02
C ASP A 89 3.76 16.95 28.63
N GLY A 90 4.42 15.83 28.95
CA GLY A 90 3.78 14.64 29.53
C GLY A 90 3.26 13.63 28.51
N GLU A 91 3.37 13.92 27.21
CA GLU A 91 2.98 13.04 26.11
C GLU A 91 4.21 12.63 25.29
N TRP A 92 4.13 11.46 24.65
CA TRP A 92 5.16 11.05 23.70
C TRP A 92 4.81 11.54 22.29
N ARG A 93 5.84 11.88 21.53
CA ARG A 93 5.73 12.31 20.13
C ARG A 93 6.79 11.59 19.30
N LEU A 94 6.37 11.03 18.17
CA LEU A 94 7.26 10.44 17.16
C LEU A 94 7.36 11.40 15.98
N ARG A 95 8.57 11.72 15.57
CA ARG A 95 8.85 12.52 14.38
C ARG A 95 9.75 11.72 13.45
N ALA A 96 9.39 11.65 12.17
CA ALA A 96 10.26 11.14 11.13
C ALA A 96 10.76 12.31 10.27
N ARG A 97 12.03 12.26 9.85
CA ARG A 97 12.65 13.24 8.94
C ARG A 97 13.53 12.52 7.91
N GLY A 98 13.63 13.07 6.70
CA GLY A 98 14.47 12.52 5.63
C GLY A 98 13.62 12.01 4.48
N GLY A 99 13.76 10.72 4.13
CA GLY A 99 12.92 10.07 3.13
C GLY A 99 11.44 10.07 3.51
N LEU A 100 11.14 9.90 4.81
CA LEU A 100 9.80 10.05 5.37
C LEU A 100 9.74 11.27 6.29
N ASN A 101 8.67 12.06 6.17
CA ASN A 101 8.46 13.24 7.00
C ASN A 101 7.02 13.25 7.53
N PHE A 102 6.88 13.03 8.83
CA PHE A 102 5.60 13.06 9.54
C PHE A 102 5.81 13.31 11.04
N GLU A 103 4.74 13.70 11.71
CA GLU A 103 4.69 13.81 13.18
C GLU A 103 3.45 13.08 13.70
N LEU A 104 3.65 12.30 14.76
CA LEU A 104 2.61 11.59 15.48
C LEU A 104 2.67 12.01 16.95
N ALA A 105 1.61 12.64 17.43
CA ALA A 105 1.49 13.17 18.80
C ALA A 105 0.43 12.41 19.61
N GLY A 106 0.35 12.68 20.92
CA GLY A 106 -0.61 12.04 21.81
C GLY A 106 -0.31 10.57 22.10
N LEU A 107 0.95 10.15 21.96
CA LEU A 107 1.36 8.79 22.26
C LEU A 107 1.45 8.59 23.78
N ASP A 108 0.91 7.49 24.27
CA ASP A 108 1.10 7.08 25.65
C ASP A 108 2.43 6.33 25.81
N VAL A 109 2.75 5.96 27.06
CA VAL A 109 4.00 5.26 27.37
C VAL A 109 4.05 3.88 26.72
N ARG A 110 2.91 3.19 26.57
CA ARG A 110 2.85 1.88 25.92
C ARG A 110 3.18 2.01 24.44
N HIS A 111 2.57 2.96 23.74
CA HIS A 111 2.83 3.24 22.33
C HIS A 111 4.31 3.60 22.11
N ALA A 112 4.88 4.44 22.97
CA ALA A 112 6.30 4.78 22.91
C ALA A 112 7.21 3.56 23.05
N MET A 113 6.86 2.60 23.93
CA MET A 113 7.66 1.38 24.09
C MET A 113 7.52 0.42 22.91
N CYS A 114 6.31 0.23 22.39
CA CYS A 114 6.09 -0.55 21.17
C CYS A 114 6.89 0.02 20.00
N ILE A 115 6.83 1.34 19.79
CA ILE A 115 7.59 2.04 18.73
C ILE A 115 9.11 1.91 18.97
N THR A 116 9.58 2.07 20.21
CA THR A 116 11.00 1.87 20.54
C THR A 116 11.48 0.47 20.13
N LEU A 117 10.70 -0.56 20.47
CA LEU A 117 11.04 -1.94 20.13
C LEU A 117 11.03 -2.13 18.61
N LEU A 118 9.97 -1.71 17.92
CA LEU A 118 9.84 -1.87 16.48
C LEU A 118 10.94 -1.15 15.69
N LEU A 119 11.31 0.08 16.08
CA LEU A 119 12.42 0.80 15.44
C LEU A 119 13.77 0.11 15.68
N ALA A 120 13.96 -0.51 16.85
CA ALA A 120 15.17 -1.27 17.15
C ALA A 120 15.24 -2.57 16.35
N TYR A 121 14.11 -3.27 16.23
CA TYR A 121 13.94 -4.47 15.44
C TYR A 121 14.16 -4.19 13.95
N ALA A 122 13.44 -3.22 13.38
CA ALA A 122 13.60 -2.79 11.99
C ALA A 122 15.05 -2.42 11.66
N LYS A 123 15.71 -1.67 12.54
CA LYS A 123 17.10 -1.23 12.34
C LYS A 123 18.11 -2.38 12.34
N LYS A 124 17.90 -3.41 13.16
CA LYS A 124 18.90 -4.46 13.36
C LYS A 124 18.69 -5.63 12.43
N GLU A 125 17.44 -6.03 12.25
CA GLU A 125 17.09 -7.32 11.64
C GLU A 125 16.56 -7.18 10.21
N ASP A 126 16.20 -5.98 9.76
CA ASP A 126 15.68 -5.72 8.40
C ASP A 126 14.56 -6.69 8.00
N PRO A 127 13.46 -6.74 8.79
CA PRO A 127 12.50 -7.82 8.71
C PRO A 127 11.64 -7.75 7.46
N LEU A 128 11.09 -8.91 7.06
CA LEU A 128 10.11 -8.94 5.99
C LEU A 128 8.92 -8.02 6.31
N ARG A 129 8.57 -7.13 5.37
CA ARG A 129 7.49 -6.14 5.57
C ARG A 129 6.17 -6.75 6.02
N SER A 130 5.80 -7.90 5.47
CA SER A 130 4.56 -8.58 5.84
C SER A 130 4.57 -9.04 7.30
N ASP A 131 5.72 -9.50 7.81
CA ASP A 131 5.89 -9.93 9.19
C ASP A 131 6.03 -8.75 10.15
N PHE A 132 6.71 -7.69 9.72
CA PHE A 132 6.74 -6.44 10.46
C PHE A 132 5.32 -5.83 10.61
N CYS A 133 4.51 -5.85 9.54
CA CYS A 133 3.12 -5.43 9.59
C CYS A 133 2.31 -6.24 10.62
N LYS A 134 2.50 -7.57 10.70
CA LYS A 134 1.89 -8.40 11.75
C LYS A 134 2.33 -7.96 13.15
N ALA A 135 3.61 -7.64 13.36
CA ALA A 135 4.10 -7.15 14.64
C ALA A 135 3.44 -5.81 15.03
N VAL A 136 3.33 -4.85 14.09
CA VAL A 136 2.64 -3.56 14.29
C VAL A 136 1.17 -3.78 14.68
N LYS A 137 0.47 -4.71 13.99
CA LYS A 137 -0.93 -5.08 14.29
C LYS A 137 -1.08 -5.66 15.69
N LEU A 138 -0.25 -6.63 16.06
CA LEU A 138 -0.29 -7.29 17.38
C LEU A 138 0.01 -6.32 18.53
N MET A 139 0.87 -5.33 18.29
CA MET A 139 1.12 -4.24 19.23
C MET A 139 0.00 -3.21 19.30
N GLY A 140 -1.02 -3.30 18.44
CA GLY A 140 -2.17 -2.39 18.42
C GLY A 140 -1.80 -0.97 18.00
N LEU A 141 -0.81 -0.81 17.12
CA LEU A 141 -0.36 0.50 16.64
C LEU A 141 -1.10 0.98 15.38
N MET A 142 -1.83 0.12 14.66
CA MET A 142 -2.54 0.52 13.44
C MET A 142 -3.51 1.70 13.65
N PRO A 143 -4.39 1.72 14.68
CA PRO A 143 -5.28 2.86 14.89
C PRO A 143 -4.56 4.19 15.14
N ILE A 144 -3.29 4.12 15.58
CA ILE A 144 -2.46 5.28 15.84
C ILE A 144 -1.82 5.77 14.54
N LEU A 145 -1.34 4.85 13.70
CA LEU A 145 -0.82 5.17 12.36
C LEU A 145 -1.95 5.69 11.45
N GLU A 146 -3.18 5.18 11.58
CA GLU A 146 -4.38 5.73 10.93
C GLU A 146 -4.67 7.19 11.36
N SER A 147 -4.21 7.61 12.53
CA SER A 147 -4.39 8.99 13.00
C SER A 147 -3.37 9.98 12.43
N LEU A 148 -2.35 9.49 11.71
CA LEU A 148 -1.42 10.34 10.96
C LEU A 148 -2.20 11.13 9.90
N GLY A 149 -2.34 12.43 10.12
CA GLY A 149 -3.09 13.26 9.18
C GLY A 149 -2.38 13.45 7.84
N ARG A 150 -1.03 13.43 7.83
CA ARG A 150 -0.23 13.76 6.64
C ARG A 150 1.16 13.17 6.73
N VAL A 151 1.60 12.54 5.64
CA VAL A 151 2.95 12.01 5.46
C VAL A 151 3.52 12.52 4.14
N GLU A 152 4.72 13.09 4.19
CA GLU A 152 5.47 13.45 2.98
C GLU A 152 6.60 12.44 2.76
N ILE A 153 6.59 11.81 1.58
CA ILE A 153 7.57 10.83 1.14
C ILE A 153 8.44 11.51 0.09
N ARG A 154 9.76 11.52 0.30
CA ARG A 154 10.75 12.25 -0.48
C ARG A 154 11.95 11.37 -0.80
N TYR A 155 11.84 10.59 -1.87
CA TYR A 155 12.94 9.79 -2.39
C TYR A 155 13.52 10.40 -3.67
N PRO A 156 14.74 10.03 -4.10
CA PRO A 156 15.37 10.63 -5.28
C PRO A 156 14.53 10.51 -6.56
N ASP A 157 13.83 9.40 -6.71
CA ASP A 157 13.05 8.98 -7.87
C ASP A 157 11.58 9.42 -7.82
N PHE A 158 10.98 9.52 -6.63
CA PHE A 158 9.61 10.02 -6.48
C PHE A 158 9.40 10.84 -5.21
N GLU A 159 8.36 11.67 -5.23
CA GLU A 159 7.95 12.52 -4.13
C GLU A 159 6.44 12.63 -4.11
N VAL A 160 5.83 12.28 -2.98
CA VAL A 160 4.37 12.25 -2.82
C VAL A 160 3.97 12.72 -1.43
N VAL A 161 2.81 13.34 -1.34
CA VAL A 161 2.15 13.63 -0.08
C VAL A 161 0.93 12.74 0.03
N LEU A 162 0.89 11.94 1.09
CA LEU A 162 -0.26 11.13 1.46
C LEU A 162 -0.95 11.77 2.65
N SER A 163 -2.27 11.78 2.64
CA SER A 163 -3.09 12.17 3.79
C SER A 163 -4.25 11.21 3.88
N TRP A 164 -4.63 10.74 5.05
CA TRP A 164 -5.75 9.81 5.18
C TRP A 164 -6.73 10.19 6.27
N HIS A 165 -7.97 9.76 6.06
CA HIS A 165 -9.06 9.89 7.01
C HIS A 165 -9.91 8.62 7.00
N GLY A 166 -9.66 7.74 7.97
CA GLY A 166 -10.20 6.39 7.93
C GLY A 166 -9.67 5.64 6.70
N ARG A 167 -10.58 5.19 5.83
CA ARG A 167 -10.26 4.44 4.60
C ARG A 167 -10.02 5.31 3.37
N ARG A 168 -10.12 6.63 3.52
CA ARG A 168 -9.90 7.56 2.41
C ARG A 168 -8.47 8.03 2.43
N VAL A 169 -7.78 7.86 1.32
CA VAL A 169 -6.40 8.28 1.12
C VAL A 169 -6.38 9.33 0.02
N LEU A 170 -5.91 10.52 0.35
CA LEU A 170 -5.58 11.58 -0.60
C LEU A 170 -4.13 11.41 -1.04
N ILE A 171 -3.94 11.16 -2.32
CA ILE A 171 -2.64 10.97 -2.97
C ILE A 171 -2.32 12.21 -3.79
N LYS A 172 -1.26 12.93 -3.40
CA LYS A 172 -0.78 14.11 -4.12
C LYS A 172 0.65 13.91 -4.62
N PRO A 173 0.83 13.56 -5.90
CA PRO A 173 2.16 13.46 -6.48
C PRO A 173 2.82 14.83 -6.60
N ILE A 174 4.11 14.89 -6.29
CA ILE A 174 4.99 16.07 -6.49
C ILE A 174 6.04 15.74 -7.57
N ARG A 175 6.58 14.52 -7.53
CA ARG A 175 7.46 13.92 -8.55
C ARG A 175 7.15 12.42 -8.62
N ALA A 176 7.17 11.84 -9.80
CA ALA A 176 6.81 10.45 -10.02
C ALA A 176 7.79 9.79 -11.00
N LYS A 177 7.99 8.47 -10.90
CA LYS A 177 8.74 7.73 -11.93
C LYS A 177 7.98 7.74 -13.25
N PRO A 178 8.68 7.74 -14.40
CA PRO A 178 8.02 7.54 -15.68
C PRO A 178 7.19 6.25 -15.66
N LYS A 179 5.92 6.36 -16.05
CA LYS A 179 4.97 5.26 -16.14
C LYS A 179 4.55 4.62 -14.80
N SER A 180 4.66 5.35 -13.69
CA SER A 180 3.90 5.03 -12.47
C SER A 180 2.47 5.57 -12.54
N GLU A 181 1.57 5.06 -11.70
CA GLU A 181 0.22 5.62 -11.58
C GLU A 181 0.24 7.01 -10.95
N LEU A 182 1.25 7.34 -10.14
CA LEU A 182 1.49 8.73 -9.73
C LEU A 182 1.69 9.69 -10.91
N THR A 183 2.31 9.24 -12.00
CA THR A 183 2.42 10.03 -13.24
C THR A 183 1.07 10.24 -13.92
N THR A 184 0.19 9.23 -13.89
CA THR A 184 -1.20 9.35 -14.34
C THR A 184 -1.92 10.45 -13.56
N ILE A 185 -1.86 10.38 -12.22
CA ILE A 185 -2.52 11.35 -11.33
C ILE A 185 -1.99 12.77 -11.61
N ALA A 186 -0.67 12.94 -11.68
CA ALA A 186 -0.06 14.24 -11.97
C ALA A 186 -0.54 14.81 -13.32
N SER A 187 -0.61 13.98 -14.37
CA SER A 187 -1.10 14.41 -15.68
C SER A 187 -2.59 14.80 -15.67
N LEU A 188 -3.41 14.10 -14.88
CA LEU A 188 -4.83 14.43 -14.73
C LEU A 188 -5.05 15.74 -13.96
N ILE A 189 -4.20 16.03 -12.98
CA ILE A 189 -4.17 17.33 -12.27
C ILE A 189 -3.80 18.44 -13.26
N GLU A 190 -2.71 18.29 -14.02
CA GLU A 190 -2.25 19.28 -14.99
C GLU A 190 -3.29 19.56 -16.09
N ALA A 191 -4.03 18.54 -16.51
CA ALA A 191 -5.11 18.65 -17.47
C ALA A 191 -6.40 19.25 -16.88
N GLY A 192 -6.46 19.51 -15.57
CA GLY A 192 -7.63 20.04 -14.87
C GLY A 192 -8.80 19.06 -14.80
N ILE A 193 -8.53 17.75 -14.87
CA ILE A 193 -9.55 16.70 -14.78
C ILE A 193 -9.87 16.38 -13.32
N ILE A 194 -8.84 16.35 -12.46
CA ILE A 194 -8.97 16.17 -11.01
C ILE A 194 -8.43 17.39 -10.25
N SER A 195 -8.73 17.45 -8.95
CA SER A 195 -8.35 18.56 -8.07
C SER A 195 -6.82 18.71 -7.96
N GLU A 196 -6.35 19.96 -7.85
CA GLU A 196 -4.95 20.29 -7.51
C GLU A 196 -4.51 19.77 -6.12
N ASP A 197 -5.48 19.39 -5.28
CA ASP A 197 -5.22 18.78 -3.97
C ASP A 197 -4.78 17.32 -4.06
N GLY A 198 -4.99 16.65 -5.20
CA GLY A 198 -4.65 15.24 -5.41
C GLY A 198 -5.86 14.37 -5.74
N LEU A 199 -5.62 13.07 -5.81
CA LEU A 199 -6.66 12.05 -5.98
C LEU A 199 -7.10 11.52 -4.62
N GLU A 200 -8.39 11.61 -4.32
CA GLU A 200 -8.98 10.89 -3.18
C GLU A 200 -9.38 9.48 -3.61
N VAL A 201 -8.86 8.48 -2.91
CA VAL A 201 -9.15 7.06 -3.09
C VAL A 201 -9.84 6.54 -1.84
N GLU A 202 -10.94 5.81 -2.02
CA GLU A 202 -11.55 5.01 -0.95
C GLU A 202 -11.04 3.58 -1.07
N VAL A 203 -10.28 3.12 -0.09
CA VAL A 203 -9.67 1.78 -0.09
C VAL A 203 -10.76 0.73 0.23
N PRO A 204 -11.03 -0.22 -0.67
CA PRO A 204 -12.04 -1.26 -0.44
C PRO A 204 -11.57 -2.26 0.62
N ASP A 205 -12.51 -3.05 1.16
CA ASP A 205 -12.21 -4.01 2.23
C ASP A 205 -11.14 -5.04 1.85
N GLU A 206 -11.08 -5.41 0.57
CA GLU A 206 -10.12 -6.37 0.03
C GLU A 206 -8.67 -5.86 -0.02
N ASP A 207 -8.48 -4.54 -0.09
CA ASP A 207 -7.16 -3.89 -0.20
C ASP A 207 -6.71 -3.27 1.14
N ILE A 208 -7.40 -3.54 2.24
CA ILE A 208 -7.04 -3.02 3.57
C ILE A 208 -5.65 -3.50 3.98
N GLU A 209 -5.27 -4.73 3.62
CA GLU A 209 -3.97 -5.28 3.97
C GLU A 209 -2.81 -4.48 3.34
N ASP A 210 -3.02 -3.95 2.13
CA ASP A 210 -2.03 -3.13 1.42
C ASP A 210 -1.88 -1.75 2.10
N LEU A 211 -2.99 -1.14 2.50
CA LEU A 211 -2.97 0.10 3.29
C LEU A 211 -2.26 -0.10 4.64
N GLU A 212 -2.53 -1.20 5.34
CA GLU A 212 -1.86 -1.53 6.59
C GLU A 212 -0.37 -1.82 6.37
N GLY A 213 -0.01 -2.47 5.26
CA GLY A 213 1.37 -2.68 4.83
C GLY A 213 2.12 -1.38 4.53
N LEU A 214 1.46 -0.41 3.90
CA LEU A 214 1.95 0.96 3.72
C LEU A 214 2.18 1.64 5.08
N MET A 215 1.20 1.60 5.98
CA MET A 215 1.33 2.21 7.31
C MET A 215 2.46 1.59 8.13
N ALA A 216 2.62 0.26 8.10
CA ALA A 216 3.74 -0.41 8.76
C ALA A 216 5.09 -0.01 8.16
N GLY A 217 5.17 0.17 6.83
CA GLY A 217 6.37 0.66 6.14
C GLY A 217 6.85 2.02 6.65
N LEU A 218 5.95 2.85 7.18
CA LEU A 218 6.31 4.13 7.81
C LEU A 218 7.19 3.99 9.04
N LEU A 219 7.20 2.83 9.71
CA LEU A 219 8.09 2.54 10.85
C LEU A 219 9.31 1.73 10.42
N LEU A 220 9.29 1.09 9.24
CA LEU A 220 10.47 0.50 8.60
C LEU A 220 11.38 1.56 7.96
N GLY A 221 10.87 2.76 7.68
CA GLY A 221 11.65 3.81 7.05
C GLY A 221 11.80 3.65 5.53
N GLU A 222 11.01 2.75 4.94
CA GLU A 222 11.05 2.39 3.54
C GLU A 222 9.61 2.28 3.02
N ILE A 223 9.32 3.03 1.96
CA ILE A 223 8.08 2.96 1.18
C ILE A 223 8.48 3.01 -0.29
N ASP A 224 8.00 2.05 -1.07
CA ASP A 224 8.19 2.04 -2.50
C ASP A 224 7.05 2.77 -3.21
N GLU A 225 7.33 3.33 -4.39
CA GLU A 225 6.28 3.92 -5.23
C GLU A 225 5.23 2.88 -5.62
N ASP A 226 5.64 1.61 -5.78
CA ASP A 226 4.75 0.49 -6.09
C ASP A 226 3.69 0.25 -5.00
N ASP A 227 4.00 0.54 -3.73
CA ASP A 227 3.01 0.46 -2.64
C ASP A 227 1.90 1.50 -2.82
N ILE A 228 2.27 2.68 -3.32
CA ILE A 228 1.35 3.79 -3.54
C ILE A 228 0.60 3.57 -4.86
N ASP A 229 1.28 3.04 -5.87
CA ASP A 229 0.67 2.68 -7.15
C ASP A 229 -0.38 1.57 -6.97
N GLN A 230 -0.20 0.62 -6.05
CA GLN A 230 -1.24 -0.36 -5.72
C GLN A 230 -2.49 0.31 -5.14
N LEU A 231 -2.32 1.29 -4.24
CA LEU A 231 -3.44 2.10 -3.74
C LEU A 231 -4.05 3.00 -4.82
N ALA A 232 -3.25 3.48 -5.77
CA ALA A 232 -3.69 4.34 -6.87
C ALA A 232 -4.22 3.55 -8.08
N SER A 233 -3.96 2.25 -8.17
CA SER A 233 -4.35 1.30 -9.22
C SER A 233 -5.85 1.01 -9.14
N CYS A 234 -6.64 2.05 -8.93
CA CYS A 234 -8.07 1.97 -8.82
C CYS A 234 -8.70 1.92 -10.20
N SER A 235 -9.69 1.04 -10.33
CA SER A 235 -10.68 1.07 -11.38
C SER A 235 -11.25 2.48 -11.62
N SER A 236 -11.33 3.33 -10.58
CA SER A 236 -11.83 4.70 -10.67
C SER A 236 -11.02 5.62 -11.60
N ILE A 237 -9.67 5.62 -11.52
CA ILE A 237 -8.83 6.41 -12.43
C ILE A 237 -9.01 5.89 -13.85
N ARG A 238 -8.93 4.58 -14.03
CA ARG A 238 -8.99 3.94 -15.36
C ARG A 238 -10.37 4.08 -15.99
N LYS A 239 -11.42 4.09 -15.18
CA LYS A 239 -12.79 4.44 -15.56
C LYS A 239 -12.87 5.89 -16.04
N MET A 240 -12.31 6.82 -15.30
CA MET A 240 -12.24 8.23 -15.70
C MET A 240 -11.47 8.40 -17.01
N LEU A 241 -10.32 7.73 -17.16
CA LEU A 241 -9.55 7.70 -18.40
C LEU A 241 -10.37 7.11 -19.55
N ALA A 242 -11.12 6.03 -19.31
CA ALA A 242 -12.01 5.42 -20.31
C ALA A 242 -13.11 6.41 -20.75
N GLU A 243 -13.76 7.10 -19.82
CA GLU A 243 -14.75 8.15 -20.11
C GLU A 243 -14.15 9.29 -20.96
N LEU A 244 -12.92 9.72 -20.63
CA LEU A 244 -12.20 10.71 -21.43
C LEU A 244 -11.90 10.20 -22.84
N VAL A 245 -11.44 8.95 -22.99
CA VAL A 245 -11.13 8.38 -24.31
C VAL A 245 -12.40 8.24 -25.14
N VAL A 246 -13.46 7.66 -24.59
CA VAL A 246 -14.76 7.48 -25.28
C VAL A 246 -15.34 8.82 -25.71
N SER A 247 -15.25 9.86 -24.88
CA SER A 247 -15.79 11.17 -25.24
C SER A 247 -14.96 11.97 -26.24
N LYS A 248 -13.66 11.67 -26.40
CA LYS A 248 -12.72 12.46 -27.22
C LYS A 248 -12.26 11.75 -28.49
N VAL A 249 -12.24 10.43 -28.51
CA VAL A 249 -11.83 9.65 -29.68
C VAL A 249 -13.02 9.48 -30.62
N PRO A 250 -12.92 9.85 -31.91
CA PRO A 250 -14.00 9.60 -32.86
C PRO A 250 -14.23 8.09 -33.07
N HIS A 251 -15.45 7.62 -32.80
CA HIS A 251 -15.88 6.24 -33.02
C HIS A 251 -17.39 6.17 -33.29
N GLU A 252 -17.86 5.05 -33.84
CA GLU A 252 -19.29 4.78 -34.08
C GLU A 252 -19.86 3.72 -33.10
N SER A 253 -19.03 3.21 -32.19
CA SER A 253 -19.38 2.16 -31.23
C SER A 253 -20.37 2.64 -30.15
N GLN A 254 -21.19 1.73 -29.64
CA GLN A 254 -21.90 1.93 -28.36
C GLN A 254 -20.99 1.49 -27.22
N VAL A 255 -20.93 2.27 -26.13
CA VAL A 255 -20.03 2.01 -25.02
C VAL A 255 -20.78 2.06 -23.69
N SER A 256 -20.59 1.02 -22.87
CA SER A 256 -21.02 0.97 -21.47
C SER A 256 -19.78 0.89 -20.58
N ILE A 257 -19.72 1.74 -19.55
CA ILE A 257 -18.61 1.78 -18.60
C ILE A 257 -19.14 1.36 -17.24
N GLU A 258 -18.73 0.18 -16.80
CA GLU A 258 -19.15 -0.44 -15.54
C GLU A 258 -18.14 -0.12 -14.44
N GLU A 259 -18.17 -0.84 -13.32
CA GLU A 259 -17.26 -0.60 -12.18
C GLU A 259 -15.86 -1.18 -12.45
N ASP A 260 -15.81 -2.39 -12.99
CA ASP A 260 -14.63 -3.20 -13.21
C ASP A 260 -14.28 -3.39 -14.69
N LYS A 261 -15.18 -3.03 -15.61
CA LYS A 261 -14.97 -3.22 -17.05
C LYS A 261 -15.55 -2.14 -17.95
N VAL A 262 -15.10 -2.11 -19.18
CA VAL A 262 -15.68 -1.35 -20.29
C VAL A 262 -16.19 -2.30 -21.36
N VAL A 263 -17.43 -2.12 -21.79
CA VAL A 263 -18.05 -2.89 -22.86
C VAL A 263 -18.20 -2.00 -24.08
N VAL A 264 -17.67 -2.43 -25.23
CA VAL A 264 -17.77 -1.72 -26.50
C VAL A 264 -18.48 -2.62 -27.52
N GLU A 265 -19.57 -2.13 -28.10
CA GLU A 265 -20.31 -2.82 -29.16
C GLU A 265 -20.11 -2.11 -30.50
N ASN A 266 -19.63 -2.85 -31.49
CA ASN A 266 -19.43 -2.36 -32.85
C ASN A 266 -19.65 -3.47 -33.90
N SER A 267 -19.29 -3.20 -35.15
CA SER A 267 -19.48 -4.13 -36.27
C SER A 267 -18.65 -5.44 -36.17
N TYR A 268 -17.66 -5.51 -35.27
CA TYR A 268 -16.87 -6.71 -35.02
C TYR A 268 -17.45 -7.58 -33.89
N GLY A 269 -18.42 -7.07 -33.14
CA GLY A 269 -19.08 -7.77 -32.03
C GLY A 269 -19.00 -7.00 -30.72
N THR A 270 -19.04 -7.74 -29.62
CA THR A 270 -18.97 -7.20 -28.26
C THR A 270 -17.57 -7.37 -27.69
N TRP A 271 -16.96 -6.27 -27.33
CA TRP A 271 -15.66 -6.21 -26.68
C TRP A 271 -15.84 -5.99 -25.19
N GLU A 272 -15.04 -6.66 -24.38
CA GLU A 272 -14.94 -6.40 -22.94
C GLU A 272 -13.48 -6.08 -22.61
N ILE A 273 -13.27 -4.99 -21.85
CA ILE A 273 -11.96 -4.57 -21.35
C ILE A 273 -12.02 -4.57 -19.83
N ASP A 274 -11.15 -5.36 -19.19
CA ASP A 274 -10.98 -5.36 -17.75
C ASP A 274 -10.23 -4.08 -17.32
N LEU A 275 -10.75 -3.33 -16.33
CA LEU A 275 -10.14 -2.11 -15.82
C LEU A 275 -9.02 -2.39 -14.81
N SER A 276 -8.86 -3.61 -14.32
CA SER A 276 -7.78 -3.99 -13.39
C SER A 276 -6.43 -4.14 -14.10
N ASP A 277 -6.41 -4.75 -15.29
CA ASP A 277 -5.17 -5.08 -16.01
C ASP A 277 -5.19 -4.74 -17.51
N GLY A 278 -6.34 -4.34 -18.04
CA GLY A 278 -6.52 -4.05 -19.47
C GLY A 278 -6.72 -5.28 -20.35
N ASP A 279 -7.01 -6.44 -19.77
CA ASP A 279 -7.31 -7.65 -20.53
C ASP A 279 -8.48 -7.41 -21.49
N LEU A 280 -8.29 -7.84 -22.75
CA LEU A 280 -9.20 -7.55 -23.85
C LEU A 280 -9.85 -8.84 -24.33
N TYR A 281 -11.19 -8.84 -24.40
CA TYR A 281 -12.00 -9.94 -24.91
C TYR A 281 -12.85 -9.47 -26.08
N LEU A 282 -13.06 -10.33 -27.07
CA LEU A 282 -13.99 -10.11 -28.19
C LEU A 282 -14.89 -11.33 -28.34
N ASN A 283 -16.19 -11.14 -28.22
CA ASN A 283 -17.21 -12.21 -28.27
C ASN A 283 -16.89 -13.34 -27.27
N GLY A 284 -16.41 -12.99 -26.07
CA GLY A 284 -16.01 -13.93 -25.02
C GLY A 284 -14.64 -14.59 -25.19
N GLU A 285 -13.90 -14.27 -26.25
CA GLU A 285 -12.58 -14.84 -26.53
C GLU A 285 -11.47 -13.84 -26.19
N ARG A 286 -10.50 -14.27 -25.38
CA ARG A 286 -9.37 -13.42 -24.98
C ARG A 286 -8.46 -13.08 -26.18
N ILE A 287 -8.14 -11.81 -26.32
CA ILE A 287 -7.13 -11.30 -27.25
C ILE A 287 -5.75 -11.38 -26.59
N CYS A 288 -5.06 -12.49 -26.82
CA CYS A 288 -3.73 -12.75 -26.24
C CYS A 288 -2.60 -11.87 -26.79
N ILE A 289 -2.79 -11.22 -27.94
CA ILE A 289 -1.78 -10.30 -28.49
C ILE A 289 -2.03 -8.93 -27.90
N SER A 290 -1.14 -8.49 -27.02
CA SER A 290 -1.28 -7.18 -26.38
C SER A 290 -1.35 -6.05 -27.42
N PRO A 291 -2.32 -5.14 -27.29
CA PRO A 291 -2.38 -3.92 -28.07
C PRO A 291 -1.07 -3.14 -28.01
N VAL A 292 -0.73 -2.46 -29.10
CA VAL A 292 0.47 -1.62 -29.14
C VAL A 292 0.27 -0.44 -28.19
N LYS A 293 0.97 -0.46 -27.06
CA LYS A 293 0.97 0.67 -26.13
C LYS A 293 1.57 1.92 -26.80
N PRO A 294 0.93 3.09 -26.70
CA PRO A 294 1.50 4.35 -27.14
C PRO A 294 2.88 4.60 -26.52
N GLY A 295 3.93 4.77 -27.33
CA GLY A 295 5.23 5.25 -26.84
C GLY A 295 5.18 6.76 -26.65
N PRO A 296 5.78 7.40 -25.62
CA PRO A 296 6.60 6.93 -24.49
C PRO A 296 5.82 6.83 -23.16
N GLY A 297 4.69 6.11 -23.12
CA GLY A 297 3.81 6.10 -21.94
C GLY A 297 2.89 7.30 -21.88
N MET A 298 2.42 7.74 -23.05
CA MET A 298 1.63 8.96 -23.20
C MET A 298 0.54 8.76 -24.24
N VAL A 299 -0.64 9.29 -23.97
CA VAL A 299 -1.76 9.38 -24.93
C VAL A 299 -2.03 10.85 -25.25
N VAL A 300 -2.28 11.17 -26.51
CA VAL A 300 -2.69 12.53 -26.92
C VAL A 300 -4.18 12.53 -27.20
N LEU A 301 -4.95 13.25 -26.39
CA LEU A 301 -6.39 13.36 -26.54
C LEU A 301 -6.80 14.72 -27.15
N PRO A 302 -7.74 14.73 -28.11
CA PRO A 302 -8.27 15.97 -28.66
C PRO A 302 -8.81 16.92 -27.58
N GLY A 303 -8.30 18.16 -27.57
CA GLY A 303 -8.73 19.20 -26.64
C GLY A 303 -8.18 19.10 -25.21
N LEU A 304 -7.46 18.02 -24.87
CA LEU A 304 -6.79 17.84 -23.57
C LEU A 304 -5.26 17.86 -23.71
N GLY A 305 -4.74 17.51 -24.89
CA GLY A 305 -3.30 17.43 -25.11
C GLY A 305 -2.72 16.09 -24.68
N ALA A 306 -1.47 16.10 -24.24
CA ALA A 306 -0.74 14.92 -23.80
C ALA A 306 -1.08 14.56 -22.35
N LEU A 307 -1.44 13.30 -22.11
CA LEU A 307 -1.53 12.70 -20.78
C LEU A 307 -0.45 11.62 -20.67
N TYR A 308 0.38 11.70 -19.64
CA TYR A 308 1.33 10.64 -19.30
C TYR A 308 0.66 9.66 -18.35
N LEU A 309 0.90 8.36 -18.56
CA LEU A 309 0.13 7.31 -17.91
C LEU A 309 1.05 6.23 -17.34
N GLY A 310 0.59 5.63 -16.25
CA GLY A 310 1.09 4.40 -15.68
C GLY A 310 1.02 3.24 -16.66
N GLU A 311 1.86 2.22 -16.47
CA GLU A 311 1.89 1.04 -17.36
C GLU A 311 0.53 0.34 -17.48
N ASP A 312 -0.24 0.27 -16.39
CA ASP A 312 -1.54 -0.41 -16.34
C ASP A 312 -2.64 0.47 -16.95
N SER A 313 -2.73 1.74 -16.55
CA SER A 313 -3.60 2.73 -17.19
C SER A 313 -3.36 2.81 -18.71
N LEU A 314 -2.10 2.72 -19.15
CA LEU A 314 -1.74 2.67 -20.57
C LEU A 314 -2.21 1.39 -21.25
N GLY A 315 -2.18 0.26 -20.54
CA GLY A 315 -2.71 -1.03 -21.00
C GLY A 315 -4.20 -0.94 -21.28
N VAL A 316 -4.98 -0.48 -20.30
CA VAL A 316 -6.43 -0.26 -20.44
C VAL A 316 -6.74 0.65 -21.62
N LEU A 317 -6.05 1.79 -21.76
CA LEU A 317 -6.33 2.70 -22.86
C LEU A 317 -5.94 2.15 -24.22
N ALA A 318 -4.85 1.37 -24.31
CA ALA A 318 -4.48 0.72 -25.58
C ALA A 318 -5.53 -0.32 -26.00
N SER A 319 -6.05 -1.09 -25.05
CA SER A 319 -7.17 -2.03 -25.26
C SER A 319 -8.44 -1.32 -25.67
N LEU A 320 -8.79 -0.22 -24.99
CA LEU A 320 -9.97 0.57 -25.32
C LEU A 320 -9.88 1.22 -26.71
N ILE A 321 -8.75 1.83 -27.07
CA ILE A 321 -8.55 2.41 -28.41
C ILE A 321 -8.66 1.32 -29.50
N THR A 322 -8.13 0.13 -29.22
CA THR A 322 -8.24 -1.04 -30.12
C THR A 322 -9.70 -1.46 -30.31
N ALA A 323 -10.48 -1.53 -29.23
CA ALA A 323 -11.90 -1.87 -29.28
C ALA A 323 -12.75 -0.78 -29.95
N LEU A 324 -12.42 0.49 -29.76
CA LEU A 324 -13.14 1.62 -30.37
C LEU A 324 -12.88 1.74 -31.88
N ARG A 325 -11.67 1.39 -32.33
CA ARG A 325 -11.21 1.56 -33.72
C ARG A 325 -10.43 0.34 -34.24
N PRO A 326 -11.05 -0.85 -34.29
CA PRO A 326 -10.38 -2.09 -34.69
C PRO A 326 -9.81 -2.04 -36.12
N GLU A 327 -10.40 -1.25 -37.01
CA GLU A 327 -9.93 -1.03 -38.38
C GLU A 327 -8.53 -0.38 -38.46
N ASP A 328 -8.17 0.44 -37.47
CA ASP A 328 -6.92 1.18 -37.41
C ASP A 328 -5.74 0.35 -36.88
N VAL A 329 -5.98 -0.87 -36.38
CA VAL A 329 -4.97 -1.75 -35.80
C VAL A 329 -3.95 -2.18 -36.86
N LYS A 330 -2.70 -1.74 -36.75
CA LYS A 330 -1.66 -2.01 -37.78
C LYS A 330 -0.94 -3.34 -37.63
N ASP A 331 -0.89 -3.92 -36.42
CA ASP A 331 -0.22 -5.21 -36.21
C ASP A 331 -1.01 -6.33 -36.92
N PRO A 332 -0.42 -7.01 -37.93
CA PRO A 332 -1.12 -8.04 -38.69
C PRO A 332 -1.54 -9.24 -37.85
N ARG A 333 -0.78 -9.57 -36.79
CA ARG A 333 -1.09 -10.71 -35.92
C ARG A 333 -2.30 -10.38 -35.04
N LEU A 334 -2.32 -9.18 -34.45
CA LEU A 334 -3.47 -8.70 -33.68
C LEU A 334 -4.72 -8.60 -34.56
N ARG A 335 -4.59 -7.98 -35.75
CA ARG A 335 -5.70 -7.89 -36.70
C ARG A 335 -6.25 -9.28 -37.08
N GLY A 336 -5.37 -10.24 -37.37
CA GLY A 336 -5.79 -11.61 -37.69
C GLY A 336 -6.53 -12.30 -36.53
N GLN A 337 -6.13 -12.03 -35.28
CA GLN A 337 -6.86 -12.52 -34.11
C GLN A 337 -8.24 -11.86 -33.97
N ILE A 338 -8.33 -10.54 -34.16
CA ILE A 338 -9.59 -9.79 -34.12
C ILE A 338 -10.56 -10.33 -35.18
N GLU A 339 -10.11 -10.47 -36.42
CA GLU A 339 -10.92 -11.01 -37.52
C GLU A 339 -11.40 -12.43 -37.22
N HIS A 340 -10.55 -13.27 -36.63
CA HIS A 340 -10.93 -14.62 -36.22
C HIS A 340 -12.01 -14.62 -35.13
N CYS A 341 -11.83 -13.84 -34.06
CA CYS A 341 -12.81 -13.76 -32.97
C CYS A 341 -14.12 -13.10 -33.40
N ALA A 342 -14.08 -12.15 -34.34
CA ALA A 342 -15.28 -11.51 -34.90
C ALA A 342 -16.19 -12.51 -35.63
N THR A 343 -15.65 -13.59 -36.22
CA THR A 343 -16.46 -14.62 -36.88
C THR A 343 -17.22 -15.57 -35.94
N LYS A 344 -16.94 -15.50 -34.64
CA LYS A 344 -17.56 -16.37 -33.62
C LYS A 344 -18.80 -15.75 -32.95
N GLY A 345 -19.07 -14.47 -33.19
CA GLY A 345 -20.16 -13.69 -32.59
C GLY A 345 -21.48 -13.76 -33.34
#